data_AF-A0A976HJD9-F1
#
_entry.id   AF-A0A976HJD9-F1
#
_cell.length_a   1.000
_cell.length_b   1.000
_cell.length_c   1.000
_cell.angle_alpha   90.00
_cell.angle_beta   90.00
_cell.angle_gamma   90.00
#
_symmetry.space_group_name_H-M   'P 1'
#
loop_
_entity.id
_entity.type
_entity.pdbx_description
1 polymer ?
#
loop_
_entity_poly.entity_id
_entity_poly.type
_entity_poly.pdbx_seq_one_letter_code
_entity_poly.pdbx_strand_id
1 'polypeptide(L)'
;MTLTLRGPEDAPGAETGWHRHGMDYVITAVTDCHMLLEEPGGGSRKVLVPAGTAYRRRAGVEHNVINDGHAPMSFVEVELTDTSDQTQNP
;
A
#
# COMPACT_ATOMS: atom_id res chain seq x y z
N MET A 1 -2.31 -11.12 2.54
CA MET A 1 -2.27 -10.37 3.81
C MET A 1 -2.73 -8.96 3.50
N THR A 2 -3.92 -8.55 3.95
CA THR A 2 -4.40 -7.17 3.68
C THR A 2 -3.61 -6.23 4.57
N LEU A 3 -2.74 -5.39 4.00
CA LEU A 3 -2.17 -4.25 4.72
C LEU A 3 -3.28 -3.21 4.88
N THR A 4 -4.16 -3.41 5.86
CA THR A 4 -5.10 -2.38 6.32
C THR A 4 -4.44 -1.71 7.51
N LEU A 5 -4.06 -0.45 7.37
CA LEU A 5 -3.87 0.41 8.55
C LEU A 5 -5.23 0.40 9.28
N ARG A 6 -5.29 0.02 10.57
CA ARG A 6 -6.55 -0.08 11.32
C ARG A 6 -6.44 0.66 12.65
N GLY A 7 -7.09 1.82 12.73
CA GLY A 7 -7.28 2.58 13.98
C GLY A 7 -6.59 3.95 13.93
N PRO A 8 -6.12 4.52 15.05
CA PRO A 8 -5.40 5.81 15.04
C PRO A 8 -4.13 5.83 14.16
N GLU A 9 -3.76 4.70 13.57
CA GLU A 9 -2.64 4.41 12.67
C GLU A 9 -2.83 4.91 11.22
N ASP A 10 -3.98 5.48 10.89
CA ASP A 10 -4.26 6.05 9.56
C ASP A 10 -4.15 7.58 9.59
N ALA A 11 -3.90 8.15 10.77
CA ALA A 11 -3.83 9.60 11.00
C ALA A 11 -2.69 10.27 10.22
N PRO A 12 -2.73 11.61 10.06
CA PRO A 12 -1.59 12.37 9.56
C PRO A 12 -0.29 12.00 10.27
N GLY A 13 0.73 11.66 9.49
CA GLY A 13 2.06 11.25 9.94
C GLY A 13 2.19 9.77 10.31
N ALA A 14 1.12 8.98 10.28
CA ALA A 14 1.22 7.55 10.56
C ALA A 14 1.85 6.79 9.38
N GLU A 15 2.52 5.68 9.68
CA GLU A 15 3.34 4.94 8.72
C GLU A 15 3.18 3.42 8.81
N THR A 16 3.40 2.74 7.69
CA THR A 16 3.37 1.27 7.62
C THR A 16 4.60 0.60 8.22
N GLY A 17 5.69 1.37 8.41
CA GLY A 17 7.03 0.83 8.56
C GLY A 17 7.58 0.26 7.25
N TRP A 18 8.88 -0.03 7.25
CA TRP A 18 9.58 -0.63 6.11
C TRP A 18 9.14 -2.06 5.86
N HIS A 19 8.74 -2.34 4.62
CA HIS A 19 8.32 -3.67 4.20
C HIS A 19 8.63 -3.91 2.73
N ARG A 20 8.62 -5.19 2.33
CA ARG A 20 8.79 -5.65 0.95
C ARG A 20 7.61 -6.53 0.55
N HIS A 21 7.02 -6.22 -0.60
CA HIS A 21 5.92 -6.98 -1.20
C HIS A 21 6.43 -8.27 -1.81
N GLY A 22 5.98 -9.41 -1.30
CA GLY A 22 6.37 -10.74 -1.80
C GLY A 22 5.56 -11.21 -3.01
N MET A 23 4.41 -10.58 -3.27
CA MET A 23 3.49 -10.92 -4.36
C MET A 23 3.20 -9.70 -5.22
N ASP A 24 2.70 -9.94 -6.44
CA ASP A 24 2.04 -8.89 -7.21
C ASP A 24 0.80 -8.43 -6.46
N TYR A 25 0.47 -7.14 -6.55
CA TYR A 25 -0.65 -6.60 -5.78
C TYR A 25 -1.35 -5.46 -6.51
N VAL A 26 -2.61 -5.24 -6.11
CA VAL A 26 -3.42 -4.11 -6.53
C VAL A 26 -3.76 -3.27 -5.31
N ILE A 27 -3.53 -1.96 -5.41
CA ILE A 27 -4.01 -0.96 -4.46
C ILE A 27 -5.26 -0.32 -5.02
N THR A 28 -6.27 -0.14 -4.17
CA THR A 28 -7.42 0.73 -4.44
C THR A 28 -7.52 1.77 -3.34
N ALA A 29 -7.39 3.05 -3.70
CA ALA A 29 -7.54 4.16 -2.75
C ALA A 29 -9.02 4.33 -2.38
N VAL A 30 -9.32 4.31 -1.09
CA VAL A 30 -10.69 4.54 -0.56
C VAL A 30 -10.90 6.02 -0.29
N THR A 31 -9.87 6.71 0.22
CA THR A 31 -9.80 8.17 0.37
C THR A 31 -8.77 8.76 -0.59
N ASP A 32 -8.64 10.09 -0.64
CA ASP A 32 -7.45 10.70 -1.23
C ASP A 32 -6.23 10.34 -0.37
N CYS A 33 -5.25 9.68 -0.99
CA CYS A 33 -4.04 9.24 -0.30
C CYS A 33 -2.87 10.15 -0.67
N HIS A 34 -2.58 11.10 0.21
CA HIS A 34 -1.35 11.88 0.16
C HIS A 34 -0.23 11.09 0.83
N MET A 35 0.60 10.42 0.04
CA MET A 35 1.63 9.51 0.53
C MET A 35 3.02 10.14 0.40
N LEU A 36 3.80 10.11 1.47
CA LEU A 36 5.25 10.14 1.38
C LEU A 36 5.74 8.69 1.35
N LEU A 37 6.55 8.38 0.34
CA LEU A 37 7.12 7.06 0.14
C LEU A 37 8.62 7.16 0.35
N GLU A 38 9.13 6.48 1.35
CA GLU A 38 10.58 6.28 1.51
C GLU A 38 11.00 5.05 0.69
N GLU A 39 12.10 5.19 -0.06
CA GLU A 39 12.61 4.21 -1.01
C GLU A 39 14.01 3.72 -0.60
N PRO A 40 14.39 2.47 -0.98
CA PRO A 40 15.71 1.94 -0.65
C PRO A 40 16.83 2.87 -1.08
N GLY A 41 17.88 2.95 -0.26
CA GLY A 41 19.00 3.87 -0.50
C GLY A 41 18.76 5.30 0.01
N GLY A 42 17.70 5.53 0.78
CA GLY A 42 17.43 6.80 1.47
C GLY A 42 16.72 7.85 0.60
N GLY A 43 16.22 7.46 -0.57
CA GLY A 43 15.38 8.32 -1.42
C GLY A 43 13.97 8.46 -0.85
N SER A 44 13.25 9.50 -1.27
CA SER A 44 11.82 9.61 -0.99
C SER A 44 11.09 10.39 -2.08
N ARG A 45 9.78 10.16 -2.20
CA ARG A 45 8.90 10.91 -3.10
C ARG A 45 7.50 11.08 -2.52
N LYS A 46 6.85 12.19 -2.89
CA LYS A 46 5.46 12.47 -2.55
C LYS A 46 4.55 12.11 -3.72
N VAL A 47 3.44 11.45 -3.42
CA VAL A 47 2.42 11.08 -4.42
C VAL A 47 1.03 11.32 -3.86
N LEU A 48 0.16 11.86 -4.70
CA LEU A 48 -1.28 11.83 -4.48
C LEU A 48 -1.88 10.69 -5.30
N VAL A 49 -2.58 9.78 -4.62
CA VAL A 49 -3.48 8.81 -5.24
C VAL A 49 -4.92 9.22 -4.93
N PRO A 50 -5.68 9.77 -5.90
CA PRO A 50 -7.05 10.19 -5.66
C PRO A 50 -7.97 9.02 -5.27
N ALA A 51 -8.99 9.30 -4.47
CA ALA A 51 -10.02 8.33 -4.09
C ALA A 51 -10.62 7.63 -5.30
N GLY A 52 -10.82 6.31 -5.21
CA GLY A 52 -11.33 5.46 -6.29
C GLY A 52 -10.29 5.06 -7.32
N THR A 53 -9.06 5.57 -7.25
CA THR A 53 -7.96 5.13 -8.13
C THR A 53 -7.52 3.72 -7.75
N ALA A 54 -7.42 2.84 -8.75
CA ALA A 54 -6.82 1.52 -8.60
C ALA A 54 -5.57 1.38 -9.47
N TYR A 55 -4.51 0.77 -8.93
CA TYR A 55 -3.29 0.50 -9.69
C TYR A 55 -2.60 -0.79 -9.24
N ARG A 56 -1.91 -1.43 -10.19
CA ARG A 56 -1.12 -2.64 -9.95
C ARG A 56 0.35 -2.30 -9.74
N ARG A 57 1.02 -3.11 -8.90
CA ARG A 57 2.48 -3.22 -8.81
C ARG A 57 2.89 -4.69 -8.87
N ARG A 58 4.16 -4.89 -9.26
CA ARG A 58 4.78 -6.22 -9.26
C ARG A 58 5.39 -6.50 -7.90
N ALA A 59 5.57 -7.78 -7.57
CA ALA A 59 6.35 -8.22 -6.43
C ALA A 59 7.75 -7.58 -6.41
N GLY A 60 8.31 -7.44 -5.20
CA GLY A 60 9.66 -6.91 -4.98
C GLY A 60 9.73 -5.43 -4.63
N VAL A 61 8.60 -4.70 -4.67
CA VAL A 61 8.54 -3.31 -4.16
C VAL A 61 8.88 -3.31 -2.67
N GLU A 62 9.87 -2.50 -2.29
CA GLU A 62 10.26 -2.26 -0.91
C GLU A 62 10.15 -0.77 -0.63
N HIS A 63 9.45 -0.40 0.45
CA HIS A 63 9.21 1.00 0.83
C HIS A 63 8.70 1.11 2.27
N ASN A 64 8.65 2.35 2.77
CA ASN A 64 7.80 2.74 3.88
C ASN A 64 6.76 3.75 3.34
N VAL A 65 5.50 3.59 3.73
CA VAL A 65 4.41 4.48 3.31
C VAL A 65 3.97 5.30 4.51
N ILE A 66 4.02 6.62 4.38
CA ILE A 66 3.61 7.57 5.41
C ILE A 66 2.43 8.40 4.90
N ASN A 67 1.42 8.62 5.74
CA ASN A 67 0.36 9.58 5.48
C ASN A 67 0.90 11.02 5.60
N ASP A 68 1.20 11.65 4.48
CA ASP A 68 1.65 13.05 4.38
C ASP A 68 0.47 14.04 4.21
N GLY A 69 -0.76 13.55 4.40
CA GLY A 69 -1.98 14.33 4.34
C GLY A 69 -2.39 14.97 5.68
N HIS A 70 -3.54 15.64 5.67
CA HIS A 70 -4.12 16.29 6.85
C HIS A 70 -5.36 15.56 7.41
N ALA A 71 -5.72 14.42 6.83
CA ALA A 71 -6.87 13.61 7.21
C ALA A 71 -6.47 12.12 7.23
N PRO A 72 -7.29 11.25 7.86
CA PRO A 72 -7.06 9.82 7.81
C PRO A 72 -7.00 9.27 6.38
N MET A 73 -6.02 8.41 6.11
CA MET A 73 -5.79 7.79 4.80
C MET A 73 -6.19 6.32 4.82
N SER A 74 -7.03 5.89 3.87
CA SER A 74 -7.44 4.49 3.76
C SER A 74 -7.34 3.97 2.32
N PHE A 75 -6.86 2.73 2.19
CA PHE A 75 -6.79 2.00 0.94
C PHE A 75 -6.98 0.50 1.18
N VAL A 76 -7.36 -0.21 0.13
CA VAL A 76 -7.41 -1.68 0.11
C VAL A 76 -6.23 -2.18 -0.71
N GLU A 77 -5.51 -3.15 -0.15
CA GLU A 77 -4.47 -3.90 -0.85
C GLU A 77 -4.92 -5.34 -1.07
N VAL A 78 -4.78 -5.81 -2.31
CA VAL A 78 -5.08 -7.18 -2.71
C VAL A 78 -3.82 -7.79 -3.31
N GLU A 79 -3.22 -8.74 -2.60
CA GLU A 79 -2.10 -9.55 -3.09
C GLU A 79 -2.60 -10.70 -3.95
N LEU A 80 -1.91 -10.95 -5.06
CA LEU A 80 -2.24 -11.96 -6.06
C LEU A 80 -1.32 -13.17 -5.86
N THR A 81 -1.88 -14.27 -5.39
CA THR A 81 -1.17 -15.56 -5.35
C THR A 81 -1.00 -16.08 -6.77
N ASP A 82 0.03 -16.89 -7.00
CA ASP A 82 0.15 -17.60 -8.27
C ASP A 82 -1.11 -18.46 -8.51
N THR A 83 -1.63 -18.43 -9.74
CA THR A 83 -2.69 -19.32 -10.20
C THR A 83 -2.33 -20.80 -10.08
N SER A 84 -1.05 -21.17 -10.02
CA SER A 84 -0.63 -22.55 -9.73
C SER A 84 -0.97 -23.00 -8.30
N ASP A 85 -1.12 -22.05 -7.37
CA ASP A 85 -1.49 -22.30 -5.97
C ASP A 85 -3.02 -22.47 -5.79
N GLN A 86 -3.79 -22.20 -6.84
CA GLN A 86 -5.27 -22.31 -6.84
C GLN A 86 -5.77 -23.71 -7.25
N THR A 87 -4.90 -24.66 -7.60
CA THR A 87 -5.33 -26.06 -7.91
C THR A 87 -5.75 -26.88 -6.69
N GLN A 88 -5.87 -26.24 -5.51
CA GLN A 88 -6.07 -26.92 -4.23
C GLN A 88 -7.41 -26.57 -3.55
N ASN A 89 -8.33 -25.91 -4.27
CA ASN A 89 -9.70 -25.68 -3.79
C ASN A 89 -10.68 -26.58 -4.58
N PRO A 90 -11.28 -27.62 -3.96
CA PRO A 90 -12.29 -28.48 -4.60
C PRO A 90 -13.62 -27.75 -4.85
#